data_AF-A0A0D6AE17-F1
#
_entry.id   AF-A0A0D6AE17-F1
#
_cell.length_a   1.000
_cell.length_b   1.000
_cell.length_c   1.000
_cell.angle_alpha   90.00
_cell.angle_beta   90.00
_cell.angle_gamma   90.00
#
_symmetry.space_group_name_H-M   'P 1'
#
loop_
_entity.id
_entity.type
_entity.pdbx_description
1 polymer ?
#
loop_
_entity_poly.entity_id
_entity_poly.type
_entity_poly.pdbx_seq_one_letter_code
_entity_poly.pdbx_strand_id
1 'polypeptide(L)' 'MSEVVNKEASKAEIEEIILEMEQYRERLVNDILQMGKKIKLSQKAVDKNITEHPEIAKIDAILEHLRSQ' A
#
# COMPACT_ATOMS: atom_id res chain seq x y z
N MET A 1 -29.07 7.77 4.04
CA MET A 1 -28.30 8.80 4.76
C MET A 1 -27.81 8.18 6.05
N SER A 2 -26.51 7.91 6.08
CA SER A 2 -25.69 7.72 7.28
C SER A 2 -26.08 6.54 8.18
N GLU A 3 -25.86 5.31 7.69
CA GLU A 3 -25.57 4.22 8.61
C GLU A 3 -24.20 4.49 9.22
N VAL A 4 -24.21 4.51 10.54
CA VAL A 4 -23.12 4.86 11.43
C VAL A 4 -22.02 3.81 11.25
N VAL A 5 -21.02 4.14 10.43
CA VAL A 5 -19.77 3.37 10.31
C VAL A 5 -18.95 3.59 11.58
N ASN A 6 -19.35 2.97 12.68
CA ASN A 6 -18.42 2.59 13.74
C ASN A 6 -19.05 1.60 14.72
N LYS A 7 -18.67 0.32 14.62
CA LYS A 7 -18.32 -0.54 15.75
C LYS A 7 -17.85 -1.89 15.23
N GLU A 8 -16.54 -2.09 15.25
CA GLU A 8 -15.85 -3.33 14.87
C GLU A 8 -16.18 -3.76 13.43
N ALA A 9 -15.43 -3.23 12.46
CA ALA A 9 -15.35 -3.90 11.17
C ALA A 9 -15.07 -5.38 11.43
N SER A 10 -15.86 -6.25 10.84
CA SER A 10 -15.67 -7.67 11.04
C SER A 10 -14.25 -8.03 10.61
N LYS A 11 -13.65 -9.02 11.28
CA LYS A 11 -12.30 -9.48 10.92
C LYS A 11 -12.18 -9.79 9.42
N ALA A 12 -13.25 -10.28 8.80
CA ALA A 12 -13.30 -10.54 7.36
C ALA A 12 -13.20 -9.25 6.52
N GLU A 13 -13.93 -8.19 6.89
CA GLU A 13 -13.85 -6.89 6.20
C GLU A 13 -12.47 -6.24 6.37
N ILE A 14 -11.87 -6.34 7.56
CA ILE A 14 -10.51 -5.82 7.81
C ILE A 14 -9.49 -6.56 6.94
N GLU A 15 -9.57 -7.89 6.88
CA GLU A 15 -8.69 -8.71 6.02
C GLU A 15 -8.89 -8.42 4.53
N GLU A 16 -10.13 -8.20 4.08
CA GLU A 16 -10.41 -7.80 2.69
C GLU A 16 -9.77 -6.45 2.36
N ILE A 17 -9.92 -5.46 3.25
CA ILE A 17 -9.30 -4.15 3.08
C ILE A 17 -7.76 -4.26 3.09
N ILE A 18 -7.19 -5.08 4.00
CA ILE A 18 -5.74 -5.35 4.04
C ILE A 18 -5.28 -5.91 2.69
N LEU A 19 -5.98 -6.91 2.17
CA LEU A 19 -5.65 -7.54 0.89
C LEU A 19 -5.69 -6.54 -0.27
N GLU A 20 -6.74 -5.71 -0.33
CA GLU A 20 -6.85 -4.67 -1.36
C GLU A 20 -5.72 -3.64 -1.28
N MET A 21 -5.36 -3.22 -0.06
CA MET A 21 -4.27 -2.29 0.19
C MET A 21 -2.90 -2.88 -0.18
N GLU A 22 -2.66 -4.16 0.13
CA GLU A 22 -1.45 -4.87 -0.28
C GLU A 22 -1.33 -4.99 -1.79
N GLN A 23 -2.42 -5.36 -2.48
CA GLN A 23 -2.46 -5.40 -3.94
C GLN A 23 -2.22 -4.01 -4.55
N TYR A 24 -2.77 -2.96 -3.94
CA TYR A 24 -2.52 -1.60 -4.41
C TYR A 24 -1.06 -1.19 -4.24
N ARG A 25 -0.46 -1.49 -3.08
CA ARG A 25 0.96 -1.28 -2.82
C ARG A 25 1.83 -2.02 -3.84
N GLU A 26 1.52 -3.29 -4.12
CA GLU A 26 2.26 -4.09 -5.08
C GLU A 26 2.22 -3.50 -6.50
N ARG A 27 1.05 -3.01 -6.94
CA ARG A 27 0.92 -2.31 -8.23
C ARG A 27 1.81 -1.07 -8.30
N LEU A 28 1.83 -0.24 -7.25
CA LEU A 28 2.71 0.94 -7.19
C LEU A 28 4.19 0.56 -7.27
N VAL A 29 4.62 -0.45 -6.51
CA VAL A 29 5.99 -0.95 -6.54
C VAL A 29 6.35 -1.45 -7.95
N ASN A 30 5.46 -2.22 -8.57
CA ASN A 30 5.65 -2.72 -9.92
C ASN A 30 5.75 -1.57 -10.94
N ASP A 31 4.91 -0.54 -10.85
CA ASP A 31 4.98 0.62 -11.73
C ASP A 31 6.32 1.35 -11.61
N ILE A 32 6.81 1.55 -10.37
CA ILE A 32 8.12 2.14 -10.11
C ILE A 32 9.25 1.27 -10.70
N LEU A 33 9.17 -0.06 -10.54
CA LEU A 33 10.13 -1.01 -11.11
C LEU A 33 10.15 -0.96 -12.64
N GLN A 34 8.97 -0.95 -13.28
CA GLN A 34 8.87 -0.92 -14.74
C GLN A 34 9.36 0.42 -15.30
N MET A 35 8.98 1.53 -14.65
CA MET A 35 9.47 2.85 -15.04
C MET A 35 10.98 2.96 -14.85
N GLY A 36 11.51 2.43 -13.73
CA GLY A 36 12.95 2.36 -13.46
C GLY A 36 13.71 1.62 -14.55
N LYS A 37 13.21 0.45 -14.98
CA LYS A 37 13.77 -0.31 -16.11
C LYS A 37 13.72 0.49 -17.41
N LYS A 38 12.58 1.13 -17.71
CA LYS A 38 12.37 1.92 -18.94
C LYS A 38 13.38 3.06 -19.07
N ILE A 39 13.70 3.74 -17.97
CA ILE A 39 14.66 4.85 -17.96
C ILE A 39 16.07 4.45 -17.54
N LYS A 40 16.34 3.14 -17.39
CA LYS A 40 17.63 2.57 -16.99
C LYS A 40 18.16 3.11 -15.66
N LEU A 41 17.27 3.36 -14.69
CA LEU A 41 17.65 3.68 -13.32
C LEU A 41 18.43 2.50 -12.72
N SER A 42 19.48 2.81 -11.94
CA SER A 42 20.16 1.81 -11.13
C SER A 42 19.21 1.21 -10.10
N GLN A 43 19.39 -0.07 -9.74
CA GLN A 43 18.57 -0.74 -8.73
C GLN A 43 18.51 0.06 -7.41
N LYS A 44 19.65 0.56 -6.92
CA LYS A 44 19.72 1.41 -5.72
C LYS A 44 18.80 2.63 -5.79
N ALA A 45 18.69 3.26 -6.96
CA ALA A 45 17.82 4.41 -7.15
C ALA A 45 16.34 4.00 -7.23
N VAL A 46 16.03 2.85 -7.81
CA VAL A 46 14.67 2.30 -7.81
C VAL A 46 14.24 1.94 -6.39
N ASP A 47 15.09 1.27 -5.62
CA ASP A 47 14.83 0.92 -4.21
C ASP A 47 14.62 2.17 -3.36
N LYS A 48 15.41 3.22 -3.59
CA LYS A 48 15.21 4.53 -2.95
C LYS A 48 13.86 5.13 -3.30
N ASN A 49 13.46 5.10 -4.57
CA ASN A 49 12.15 5.60 -4.99
C ASN A 49 11.00 4.82 -4.36
N ILE A 50 11.13 3.50 -4.19
CA ILE A 50 10.12 2.68 -3.51
C ILE A 50 10.06 3.03 -2.02
N THR A 51 11.22 3.09 -1.35
CA THR A 51 11.31 3.33 0.10
C THR A 51 10.86 4.73 0.50
N GLU A 52 11.17 5.73 -0.32
CA GLU A 52 10.80 7.13 -0.09
C GLU A 52 9.46 7.51 -0.73
N HIS A 53 8.74 6.55 -1.35
CA HIS A 53 7.48 6.85 -2.02
C HIS A 53 6.42 7.23 -0.98
N PRO A 54 5.88 8.47 -1.02
CA PRO A 54 4.98 8.96 0.02
C PRO A 54 3.69 8.13 0.09
N GLU A 55 3.19 7.64 -1.05
CA GLU A 55 1.98 6.82 -1.05
C GLU A 55 2.23 5.41 -0.52
N ILE A 56 3.42 4.83 -0.74
CA ILE A 56 3.74 3.51 -0.20
C ILE A 56 3.86 3.61 1.32
N ALA A 57 4.54 4.65 1.83
CA ALA A 57 4.64 4.90 3.27
C ALA A 57 3.26 5.09 3.94
N LYS A 58 2.32 5.77 3.28
CA LYS A 58 0.94 5.89 3.79
C LYS A 58 0.22 4.55 3.82
N ILE A 59 0.31 3.76 2.74
CA ILE A 59 -0.33 2.44 2.68
C ILE A 59 0.25 1.54 3.76
N ASP A 60 1.57 1.55 3.96
CA ASP A 60 2.23 0.78 5.02
C ASP A 60 1.73 1.19 6.41
N ALA A 61 1.58 2.48 6.68
CA ALA A 61 1.01 2.96 7.95
C ALA A 61 -0.46 2.55 8.14
N ILE A 62 -1.27 2.57 7.08
CA ILE A 62 -2.67 2.11 7.12
C ILE A 62 -2.74 0.60 7.37
N LEU A 63 -1.90 -0.18 6.68
CA LEU A 63 -1.81 -1.64 6.87
C LEU A 63 -1.40 -2.00 8.30
N GLU A 64 -0.42 -1.31 8.86
CA GLU A 64 -0.03 -1.49 10.27
C GLU A 64 -1.19 -1.18 11.22
N HIS A 65 -1.92 -0.09 10.97
CA HIS A 65 -3.09 0.26 11.77
C HIS A 65 -4.18 -0.81 11.67
N LEU A 66 -4.54 -1.25 10.47
CA LEU A 66 -5.57 -2.26 10.24
C LEU A 66 -5.23 -3.61 10.87
N ARG A 67 -3.96 -4.02 10.81
CA ARG A 67 -3.48 -5.26 11.47
C ARG A 67 -3.48 -5.18 13.00
N SER A 68 -3.59 -3.98 13.57
CA SER A 68 -3.64 -3.76 15.02
C SER A 68 -5.05 -3.72 15.61
N GLN A 69 -6.08 -3.75 14.75
CA GLN A 69 -7.51 -3.80 15.12
C GLN A 69 -7.95 -5.25 15.34
#